data_AF-A0A832K0D2-F1
#
_entry.id   AF-A0A832K0D2-F1
#
_cell.length_a   1.000
_cell.length_b   1.000
_cell.length_c   1.000
_cell.angle_alpha   90.00
_cell.angle_beta   90.00
_cell.angle_gamma   90.00
#
_symmetry.space_group_name_H-M   'P 1'
#
loop_
_entity.id
_entity.type
_entity.pdbx_description
1 polymer ?
#
loop_
_entity_poly.entity_id
_entity_poly.type
_entity_poly.pdbx_seq_one_letter_code
_entity_poly.pdbx_strand_id
1 'polypeptide(L)'
;REDLGLPAQHQNSWRFALDRLLMSYLNQPQAEYADIYSMNFFDESANQIIGPLYDLIERLGYYRQQMLKKRPISKWVELFSALLDDFFAASAISEQTVLADEQVLTEREAATSVIARLQDALSQWQEQQEQADFNEPISYQIAAEGWLACTRTHRLQQRFLVGSINFATLMPMRSIPFRHIWLLGLDDQSYPRRTPVPDFDLMQSRYRPGDRSRREDDRYLFLEALLSAREQLSISWVGRDIRDNHERPASVLVNQLLDHIDRGWVNGTKTDAGHSRVVDHPLQPFSADYYRTDQPALFTYNHDWIATDRAATKQEKHSPAALHPPCVIEQNRLRRFFAQPGLAFFQDRLNIPAEYDQPAHLDDEPFMPTAGLDGHAIKQRLVSEIVAKLGRHPDPSAARMLEPSWLDNQLTEIWRRLKGEGLLPFAPFEQILKQQMLPVVKSLLDDWLGLLSLAENHTWLSLPADQLELGETRLLLDSVH
;
A
#
# COMPACT_ATOMS: atom_id res chain seq x y z
N ARG A 1 4.76 -23.55 7.08
CA ARG A 1 3.38 -23.93 7.46
C ARG A 1 3.38 -24.88 8.64
N GLU A 2 4.18 -25.95 8.62
CA GLU A 2 4.32 -26.87 9.77
C GLU A 2 4.69 -26.17 11.08
N ASP A 3 5.66 -25.26 11.06
CA ASP A 3 6.04 -24.44 12.24
C ASP A 3 4.87 -23.61 12.82
N LEU A 4 3.82 -23.35 12.02
CA LEU A 4 2.63 -22.61 12.43
C LEU A 4 1.49 -23.56 12.85
N GLY A 5 1.75 -24.88 12.92
CA GLY A 5 0.73 -25.90 13.18
C GLY A 5 -0.24 -26.13 12.01
N LEU A 6 0.10 -25.66 10.80
CA LEU A 6 -0.72 -25.81 9.60
C LEU A 6 -0.26 -27.01 8.76
N PRO A 7 -1.15 -27.60 7.95
CA PRO A 7 -0.80 -28.70 7.04
C PRO A 7 0.40 -28.36 6.14
N ALA A 8 1.27 -29.36 5.98
CA ALA A 8 2.49 -29.31 5.17
C ALA A 8 2.15 -29.28 3.67
N GLN A 9 1.72 -28.13 3.18
CA GLN A 9 1.41 -27.91 1.77
C GLN A 9 2.47 -27.01 1.14
N HIS A 10 2.98 -27.45 -0.01
CA HIS A 10 4.02 -26.73 -0.75
C HIS A 10 3.43 -25.63 -1.64
N GLN A 11 2.26 -25.86 -2.24
CA GLN A 11 1.62 -24.93 -3.17
C GLN A 11 1.29 -23.58 -2.51
N ASN A 12 1.27 -22.53 -3.33
CA ASN A 12 0.99 -21.14 -2.91
C ASN A 12 1.98 -20.58 -1.87
N SER A 13 3.16 -21.19 -1.75
CA SER A 13 4.29 -20.64 -0.99
C SER A 13 5.28 -19.89 -1.91
N TRP A 14 6.12 -19.04 -1.32
CA TRP A 14 7.25 -18.41 -2.04
C TRP A 14 8.16 -19.44 -2.69
N ARG A 15 8.45 -20.55 -2.00
CA ARG A 15 9.29 -21.64 -2.55
C ARG A 15 8.65 -22.26 -3.79
N PHE A 16 7.34 -22.52 -3.75
CA PHE A 16 6.58 -23.02 -4.89
C PHE A 16 6.57 -22.03 -6.07
N ALA A 17 6.36 -20.74 -5.80
CA ALA A 17 6.41 -19.72 -6.84
C ALA A 17 7.82 -19.68 -7.49
N LEU A 18 8.88 -19.67 -6.69
CA LEU A 18 10.27 -19.69 -7.16
C LEU A 18 10.60 -20.96 -7.96
N ASP A 19 10.16 -22.14 -7.51
CA ASP A 19 10.37 -23.38 -8.26
C ASP A 19 9.70 -23.31 -9.63
N ARG A 20 8.50 -22.75 -9.72
CA ARG A 20 7.81 -22.52 -11.00
C ARG A 20 8.53 -21.49 -11.88
N LEU A 21 9.05 -20.40 -11.28
CA LEU A 21 9.85 -19.40 -11.99
C LEU A 21 11.10 -20.03 -12.60
N LEU A 22 11.87 -20.76 -11.79
CA LEU A 22 13.09 -21.45 -12.22
C LEU A 22 12.79 -22.55 -13.25
N MET A 23 11.69 -23.29 -13.08
CA MET A 23 11.23 -24.29 -14.05
C MET A 23 10.93 -23.67 -15.42
N SER A 24 10.36 -22.45 -15.42
CA SER A 24 10.07 -21.69 -16.64
C SER A 24 11.34 -21.21 -17.34
N TYR A 25 12.39 -20.92 -16.55
CA TYR A 25 13.69 -20.56 -17.09
C TYR A 25 14.40 -21.76 -17.76
N LEU A 26 14.23 -22.97 -17.21
CA LEU A 26 14.93 -24.17 -17.69
C LEU A 26 14.26 -24.88 -18.86
N ASN A 27 12.93 -24.72 -19.04
CA ASN A 27 12.15 -25.58 -19.94
C ASN A 27 11.27 -24.82 -20.94
N GLN A 28 10.85 -25.54 -21.98
CA GLN A 28 9.78 -25.12 -22.89
C GLN A 28 8.42 -25.03 -22.16
N PRO A 29 7.47 -24.23 -22.69
CA PRO A 29 6.13 -24.12 -22.11
C PRO A 29 5.49 -25.50 -21.91
N GLN A 30 4.84 -25.69 -20.75
CA GLN A 30 4.14 -26.92 -20.34
C GLN A 30 5.03 -28.07 -19.84
N ALA A 31 6.31 -27.83 -19.58
CA ALA A 31 7.15 -28.84 -18.93
C ALA A 31 6.72 -29.11 -17.48
N GLU A 32 6.77 -30.38 -17.11
CA GLU A 32 6.41 -30.91 -15.79
C GLU A 32 7.66 -31.44 -15.07
N TYR A 33 7.82 -31.10 -13.80
CA TYR A 33 8.80 -31.75 -12.93
C TYR A 33 8.22 -31.86 -11.52
N ALA A 34 8.08 -33.08 -11.00
CA ALA A 34 7.59 -33.36 -9.66
C ALA A 34 6.26 -32.64 -9.31
N ASP A 35 5.26 -32.71 -10.21
CA ASP A 35 3.95 -32.03 -10.11
C ASP A 35 4.00 -30.48 -10.10
N ILE A 36 5.15 -29.89 -10.48
CA ILE A 36 5.33 -28.44 -10.65
C ILE A 36 5.36 -28.10 -12.15
N TYR A 37 4.59 -27.08 -12.53
CA TYR A 37 4.47 -26.63 -13.92
C TYR A 37 5.00 -25.21 -14.13
N SER A 38 5.64 -25.01 -15.28
CA SER A 38 6.14 -23.71 -15.73
C SER A 38 5.05 -22.65 -15.81
N MET A 39 5.42 -21.39 -15.58
CA MET A 39 4.61 -20.22 -15.87
C MET A 39 4.82 -19.76 -17.32
N ASN A 40 3.72 -19.48 -18.02
CA ASN A 40 3.73 -19.14 -19.45
C ASN A 40 3.93 -17.63 -19.74
N PHE A 41 4.41 -16.85 -18.76
CA PHE A 41 4.39 -15.38 -18.82
C PHE A 41 5.80 -14.74 -18.93
N PHE A 42 6.84 -15.51 -19.23
CA PHE A 42 8.20 -15.00 -19.15
C PHE A 42 8.64 -14.26 -20.42
N ASP A 43 8.83 -12.95 -20.27
CA ASP A 43 9.61 -12.11 -21.18
C ASP A 43 11.10 -12.21 -20.80
N GLU A 44 12.02 -12.26 -21.77
CA GLU A 44 13.45 -12.53 -21.51
C GLU A 44 14.10 -11.53 -20.54
N SER A 45 13.56 -10.30 -20.49
CA SER A 45 13.98 -9.23 -19.58
C SER A 45 13.74 -9.57 -18.10
N ALA A 46 12.71 -10.35 -17.78
CA ALA A 46 12.34 -10.72 -16.41
C ALA A 46 13.31 -11.76 -15.79
N ASN A 47 14.08 -12.48 -16.60
CA ASN A 47 15.00 -13.52 -16.14
C ASN A 47 16.09 -12.98 -15.21
N GLN A 48 16.50 -11.72 -15.39
CA GLN A 48 17.54 -11.10 -14.56
C GLN A 48 17.10 -10.89 -13.11
N ILE A 49 15.78 -10.83 -12.84
CA ILE A 49 15.22 -10.55 -11.51
C ILE A 49 15.00 -11.82 -10.70
N ILE A 50 14.88 -12.99 -11.35
CA ILE A 50 14.60 -14.26 -10.67
C ILE A 50 15.72 -14.62 -9.67
N GLY A 51 16.99 -14.44 -10.06
CA GLY A 51 18.14 -14.70 -9.19
C GLY A 51 18.14 -13.84 -7.92
N PRO A 52 18.12 -12.49 -8.04
CA PRO A 52 18.01 -11.60 -6.88
C PRO A 52 16.79 -11.88 -5.99
N LEU A 53 15.63 -12.21 -6.58
CA LEU A 53 14.44 -12.58 -5.81
C LEU A 53 14.63 -13.90 -5.05
N TYR A 54 15.24 -14.90 -5.69
CA TYR A 54 15.57 -16.17 -5.05
C TYR A 54 16.50 -15.95 -3.85
N ASP A 55 17.57 -15.18 -4.05
CA ASP A 55 18.54 -14.84 -2.99
C ASP A 55 17.86 -14.09 -1.83
N LEU A 56 16.94 -13.17 -2.12
CA LEU A 56 16.17 -12.45 -1.11
C LEU A 56 15.34 -13.41 -0.25
N ILE A 57 14.58 -14.31 -0.88
CA ILE A 57 13.72 -15.27 -0.17
C ILE A 57 14.56 -16.28 0.63
N GLU A 58 15.68 -16.76 0.09
CA GLU A 58 16.61 -17.62 0.82
C GLU A 58 17.21 -16.92 2.03
N ARG A 59 17.66 -15.66 1.89
CA ARG A 59 18.15 -14.85 3.01
C ARG A 59 17.08 -14.65 4.08
N LEU A 60 15.84 -14.31 3.70
CA LEU A 60 14.71 -14.20 4.63
C LEU A 60 14.45 -15.54 5.36
N GLY A 61 14.50 -16.66 4.63
CA GLY A 61 14.38 -18.00 5.18
C GLY A 61 15.47 -18.32 6.21
N TYR A 62 16.72 -17.99 5.89
CA TYR A 62 17.87 -18.13 6.79
C TYR A 62 17.66 -17.34 8.09
N TYR A 63 17.37 -16.03 8.01
CA TYR A 63 17.16 -15.21 9.19
C TYR A 63 15.97 -15.67 10.03
N ARG A 64 14.87 -16.10 9.39
CA ARG A 64 13.72 -16.70 10.10
C ARG A 64 14.15 -17.92 10.91
N GLN A 65 14.88 -18.87 10.31
CA GLN A 65 15.37 -20.05 11.02
C GLN A 65 16.32 -19.68 12.16
N GLN A 66 17.16 -18.66 11.96
CA GLN A 66 18.00 -18.14 13.03
C GLN A 66 17.13 -17.54 14.14
N MET A 67 16.11 -16.74 13.84
CA MET A 67 15.27 -16.08 14.84
C MET A 67 14.45 -17.04 15.72
N LEU A 68 14.20 -18.28 15.28
CA LEU A 68 13.53 -19.31 16.08
C LEU A 68 14.38 -19.82 17.26
N LYS A 69 15.71 -19.68 17.20
CA LYS A 69 16.63 -20.17 18.24
C LYS A 69 16.81 -19.13 19.33
N LYS A 70 16.68 -19.54 20.60
CA LYS A 70 17.05 -18.69 21.75
C LYS A 70 18.56 -18.48 21.78
N ARG A 71 19.01 -17.26 22.04
CA ARG A 71 20.43 -16.89 22.08
C ARG A 71 20.70 -15.85 23.17
N PRO A 72 21.94 -15.76 23.69
CA PRO A 72 22.36 -14.63 24.51
C PRO A 72 22.38 -13.34 23.67
N ILE A 73 22.32 -12.18 24.34
CA ILE A 73 22.23 -10.85 23.70
C ILE A 73 23.40 -10.58 22.75
N SER A 74 24.64 -10.93 23.13
CA SER A 74 25.81 -10.76 22.26
C SER A 74 25.65 -11.42 20.89
N LYS A 75 25.06 -12.63 20.85
CA LYS A 75 24.76 -13.33 19.59
C LYS A 75 23.55 -12.78 18.85
N TRP A 76 22.61 -12.12 19.53
CA TRP A 76 21.55 -11.37 18.87
C TRP A 76 22.07 -10.10 18.20
N VAL A 77 22.99 -9.37 18.85
CA VAL A 77 23.62 -8.18 18.30
C VAL A 77 24.40 -8.51 17.03
N GLU A 78 25.21 -9.58 17.05
CA GLU A 78 25.89 -10.09 15.85
C GLU A 78 24.89 -10.40 14.71
N LEU A 79 23.78 -11.09 15.02
CA LEU A 79 22.77 -11.46 14.03
C LEU A 79 22.03 -10.25 13.47
N PHE A 80 21.64 -9.28 14.30
CA PHE A 80 20.93 -8.08 13.86
C PHE A 80 21.84 -7.15 13.07
N SER A 81 23.13 -7.05 13.40
CA SER A 81 24.11 -6.33 12.60
C SER A 81 24.24 -6.95 11.20
N ALA A 82 24.42 -8.27 11.14
CA ALA A 82 24.50 -8.98 9.85
C ALA A 82 23.21 -8.82 9.04
N LEU A 83 22.04 -8.82 9.69
CA LEU A 83 20.76 -8.59 9.02
C LEU A 83 20.71 -7.21 8.38
N LEU A 84 21.15 -6.17 9.10
CA LEU A 84 21.18 -4.82 8.53
C LEU A 84 22.09 -4.76 7.30
N ASP A 85 23.27 -5.36 7.38
CA ASP A 85 24.24 -5.39 6.28
C ASP A 85 23.74 -6.20 5.07
N ASP A 86 22.99 -7.27 5.31
CA ASP A 86 22.48 -8.17 4.26
C ASP A 86 21.27 -7.63 3.50
N PHE A 87 20.43 -6.79 4.12
CA PHE A 87 19.20 -6.28 3.52
C PHE A 87 19.23 -4.80 3.17
N PHE A 88 20.07 -3.99 3.82
CA PHE A 88 20.03 -2.54 3.65
C PHE A 88 21.38 -1.99 3.20
N ALA A 89 21.46 -1.64 1.91
CA ALA A 89 22.60 -0.97 1.32
C ALA A 89 22.21 0.43 0.83
N ALA A 90 22.59 1.48 1.57
CA ALA A 90 22.33 2.86 1.16
C ALA A 90 23.01 3.21 -0.18
N SER A 91 24.09 2.51 -0.56
CA SER A 91 24.77 2.64 -1.85
C SER A 91 23.95 2.14 -3.03
N ALA A 92 22.92 1.32 -2.81
CA ALA A 92 22.04 0.82 -3.87
C ALA A 92 20.99 1.83 -4.32
N ILE A 93 20.80 2.93 -3.57
CA ILE A 93 19.88 4.02 -3.93
C ILE A 93 20.56 4.87 -5.01
N SER A 94 20.04 4.81 -6.24
CA SER A 94 20.48 5.68 -7.33
C SER A 94 20.25 7.15 -6.97
N GLU A 95 21.22 8.03 -7.24
CA GLU A 95 21.14 9.49 -7.00
C GLU A 95 20.17 10.24 -7.94
N GLN A 96 19.06 9.60 -8.31
CA GLN A 96 18.02 10.23 -9.10
C GLN A 96 16.93 10.72 -8.15
N THR A 97 17.15 11.92 -7.63
CA THR A 97 16.16 13.02 -7.42
C THR A 97 16.65 13.89 -6.25
N VAL A 98 17.24 15.05 -6.56
CA VAL A 98 16.92 16.29 -5.83
C VAL A 98 16.89 17.41 -6.85
N LEU A 99 15.67 17.80 -7.23
CA LEU A 99 15.42 19.16 -7.70
C LEU A 99 15.92 20.11 -6.62
N ALA A 100 16.72 21.09 -7.03
CA ALA A 100 17.40 22.05 -6.20
C ALA A 100 16.51 22.64 -5.08
N ASP A 101 16.75 22.21 -3.84
CA ASP A 101 16.55 23.02 -2.64
C ASP A 101 17.51 22.53 -1.55
N GLU A 102 18.42 23.41 -1.12
CA GLU A 102 19.65 23.14 -0.33
C GLU A 102 19.43 22.66 1.13
N GLN A 103 18.28 22.09 1.49
CA GLN A 103 17.98 21.72 2.88
C GLN A 103 17.31 20.36 3.10
N VAL A 104 17.01 19.60 2.04
CA VAL A 104 16.46 18.25 2.16
C VAL A 104 17.61 17.25 2.06
N LEU A 105 17.80 16.43 3.11
CA LEU A 105 18.71 15.28 3.04
C LEU A 105 18.34 14.46 1.80
N THR A 106 19.33 14.12 0.98
CA THR A 106 19.09 13.18 -0.13
C THR A 106 18.54 11.87 0.43
N GLU A 107 17.74 11.14 -0.34
CA GLU A 107 17.18 9.84 0.11
C GLU A 107 18.28 8.88 0.60
N ARG A 108 19.44 8.93 -0.04
CA ARG A 108 20.64 8.19 0.34
C ARG A 108 21.20 8.61 1.71
N GLU A 109 21.31 9.90 1.98
CA GLU A 109 21.75 10.41 3.29
C GLU A 109 20.74 10.08 4.39
N ALA A 110 19.45 10.19 4.08
CA ALA A 110 18.37 9.78 4.98
C ALA A 110 18.48 8.29 5.34
N ALA A 111 18.63 7.41 4.34
CA ALA A 111 18.82 5.97 4.54
C ALA A 111 20.08 5.68 5.37
N THR A 112 21.21 6.31 5.04
CA THR A 112 22.47 6.17 5.79
C THR A 112 22.30 6.57 7.26
N SER A 113 21.60 7.68 7.52
CA SER A 113 21.32 8.15 8.88
C SER A 113 20.41 7.21 9.68
N VAL A 114 19.47 6.53 9.02
CA VAL A 114 18.59 5.53 9.66
C VAL A 114 19.38 4.28 10.03
N ILE A 115 20.19 3.76 9.11
CA ILE A 115 21.04 2.58 9.36
C ILE A 115 22.00 2.85 10.52
N ALA A 116 22.67 4.01 10.51
CA ALA A 116 23.57 4.40 11.60
C ALA A 116 22.86 4.47 12.96
N ARG A 117 21.63 5.02 13.01
CA ARG A 117 20.83 5.06 14.24
C ARG A 117 20.43 3.68 14.75
N LEU A 118 20.15 2.73 13.85
CA LEU A 118 19.83 1.35 14.20
C LEU A 118 21.05 0.61 14.76
N GLN A 119 22.23 0.83 14.18
CA GLN A 119 23.50 0.31 14.66
C GLN A 119 23.87 0.89 16.03
N ASP A 120 23.75 2.21 16.22
CA ASP A 120 23.95 2.87 17.52
C ASP A 120 23.05 2.29 18.61
N ALA A 121 21.79 1.99 18.28
CA ALA A 121 20.86 1.37 19.21
C ALA A 121 21.24 -0.07 19.57
N LEU A 122 21.84 -0.83 18.63
CA LEU A 122 22.39 -2.16 18.92
C LEU A 122 23.56 -2.06 19.91
N SER A 123 24.49 -1.13 19.67
CA SER A 123 25.64 -0.91 20.57
C SER A 123 25.18 -0.50 21.97
N GLN A 124 24.22 0.42 22.06
CA GLN A 124 23.65 0.83 23.34
C GLN A 124 22.99 -0.35 24.08
N TRP A 125 22.28 -1.23 23.37
CA TRP A 125 21.66 -2.40 23.98
C TRP A 125 22.70 -3.42 24.48
N GLN A 126 23.80 -3.59 23.74
CA GLN A 126 24.92 -4.41 24.18
C GLN A 126 25.57 -3.87 25.46
N GLU A 127 25.85 -2.57 25.52
CA GLU A 127 26.40 -1.92 26.71
C GLU A 127 25.51 -2.11 27.95
N GLN A 128 24.18 -2.03 27.78
CA GLN A 128 23.23 -2.30 28.86
C GLN A 128 23.30 -3.75 29.35
N GLN A 129 23.49 -4.70 28.45
CA GLN A 129 23.69 -6.09 28.82
C GLN A 129 24.98 -6.30 29.61
N GLU A 130 26.09 -5.71 29.16
CA GLU A 130 27.38 -5.80 29.84
C GLU A 130 27.32 -5.22 31.25
N GLN A 131 26.62 -4.09 31.44
CA GLN A 131 26.39 -3.48 32.75
C GLN A 131 25.54 -4.37 33.68
N ALA A 132 24.58 -5.10 33.12
CA ALA A 132 23.69 -5.98 33.88
C ALA A 132 24.30 -7.39 34.12
N ASP A 133 25.42 -7.73 33.47
CA ASP A 133 26.02 -9.07 33.45
C ASP A 133 25.02 -10.19 33.12
N PHE A 134 24.09 -9.90 32.19
CA PHE A 134 23.02 -10.83 31.83
C PHE A 134 23.41 -11.66 30.60
N ASN A 135 23.67 -12.96 30.78
CA ASN A 135 24.15 -13.86 29.72
C ASN A 135 23.16 -15.00 29.37
N GLU A 136 21.94 -14.97 29.90
CA GLU A 136 20.99 -16.05 29.64
C GLU A 136 20.39 -15.97 28.21
N PRO A 137 20.06 -17.12 27.59
CA PRO A 137 19.43 -17.14 26.27
C PRO A 137 18.00 -16.57 26.29
N ILE A 138 17.76 -15.54 25.48
CA ILE A 138 16.45 -14.91 25.28
C ILE A 138 15.83 -15.25 23.93
N SER A 139 14.50 -15.14 23.84
CA SER A 139 13.77 -15.29 22.57
C SER A 139 13.94 -14.06 21.67
N TYR A 140 13.67 -14.25 20.37
CA TYR A 140 13.67 -13.15 19.40
C TYR A 140 12.76 -11.99 19.80
N GLN A 141 11.56 -12.27 20.34
CA GLN A 141 10.61 -11.22 20.75
C GLN A 141 11.22 -10.26 21.78
N ILE A 142 11.87 -10.80 22.80
CA ILE A 142 12.55 -10.02 23.84
C ILE A 142 13.76 -9.28 23.25
N ALA A 143 14.52 -9.93 22.39
CA ALA A 143 15.68 -9.32 21.73
C ALA A 143 15.28 -8.13 20.83
N ALA A 144 14.24 -8.31 20.01
CA ALA A 144 13.72 -7.27 19.13
C ALA A 144 13.13 -6.09 19.92
N GLU A 145 12.37 -6.37 20.98
CA GLU A 145 11.83 -5.31 21.84
C GLU A 145 12.94 -4.55 22.57
N GLY A 146 13.94 -5.26 23.13
CA GLY A 146 15.10 -4.66 23.79
C GLY A 146 15.89 -3.73 22.87
N TRP A 147 16.23 -4.20 21.67
CA TRP A 147 16.92 -3.38 20.68
C TRP A 147 16.07 -2.19 20.21
N LEU A 148 14.82 -2.41 19.81
CA LEU A 148 13.97 -1.33 19.30
C LEU A 148 13.59 -0.32 20.39
N ALA A 149 13.57 -0.71 21.66
CA ALA A 149 13.38 0.22 22.77
C ALA A 149 14.52 1.26 22.83
N CYS A 150 15.77 0.88 22.55
CA CYS A 150 16.89 1.81 22.48
C CYS A 150 16.69 2.88 21.39
N THR A 151 16.04 2.54 20.26
CA THR A 151 15.73 3.52 19.20
C THR A 151 14.64 4.53 19.61
N ARG A 152 13.74 4.15 20.51
CA ARG A 152 12.65 5.01 21.01
C ARG A 152 13.12 6.02 22.04
N THR A 153 14.28 5.78 22.65
CA THR A 153 14.92 6.73 23.56
C THR A 153 15.12 8.04 22.81
N HIS A 154 14.33 9.05 23.16
CA HIS A 154 14.39 10.36 22.53
C HIS A 154 15.80 10.94 22.77
N ARG A 155 16.70 10.77 21.81
CA ARG A 155 17.95 11.52 21.79
C ARG A 155 17.55 12.99 21.63
N LEU A 156 17.71 13.73 22.73
CA LEU A 156 17.52 15.18 22.91
C LEU A 156 18.40 16.05 21.97
N GLN A 157 18.99 15.46 20.94
CA GLN A 157 19.98 16.03 20.03
C GLN A 157 19.37 16.29 18.63
N GLN A 158 18.08 16.59 18.54
CA GLN A 158 17.65 17.41 17.40
C GLN A 158 18.26 18.80 17.58
N ARG A 159 18.60 19.42 16.45
CA ARG A 159 19.30 20.71 16.32
C ARG A 159 18.52 21.87 16.97
N PHE A 160 18.45 21.90 18.29
CA PHE A 160 17.79 22.93 19.07
C PHE A 160 18.65 24.20 18.98
N LEU A 161 18.06 25.32 18.53
CA LEU A 161 18.73 26.60 18.22
C LEU A 161 19.54 26.63 16.91
N VAL A 162 19.32 25.70 15.98
CA VAL A 162 19.86 25.85 14.62
C VAL A 162 18.75 26.38 13.71
N GLY A 163 18.96 27.59 13.18
CA GLY A 163 17.99 28.30 12.34
C GLY A 163 17.10 29.26 13.12
N SER A 164 16.14 29.88 12.43
CA SER A 164 15.33 30.98 12.96
C SER A 164 14.03 30.53 13.65
N ILE A 165 13.53 29.34 13.34
CA ILE A 165 12.27 28.79 13.86
C ILE A 165 12.55 27.40 14.44
N ASN A 166 12.10 27.17 15.68
CA ASN A 166 12.30 25.90 16.38
C ASN A 166 10.95 25.23 16.65
N PHE A 167 10.79 23.98 16.20
CA PHE A 167 9.67 23.12 16.57
C PHE A 167 10.12 22.14 17.65
N ALA A 168 9.46 22.15 18.80
CA ALA A 168 9.80 21.28 19.92
C ALA A 168 8.59 21.03 20.82
N THR A 169 8.62 19.93 21.55
CA THR A 169 7.67 19.68 22.65
C THR A 169 8.05 20.47 23.89
N LEU A 170 7.06 20.85 24.71
CA LEU A 170 7.29 21.43 26.03
C LEU A 170 8.05 20.42 26.93
N MET A 171 9.27 20.79 27.30
CA MET A 171 10.18 19.99 28.13
C MET A 171 10.46 20.72 29.44
N PRO A 172 10.34 20.04 30.60
CA PRO A 172 10.59 20.65 31.90
C PRO A 172 11.97 21.29 32.02
N MET A 173 12.08 22.33 32.86
CA MET A 173 13.34 22.97 33.24
C MET A 173 14.07 23.66 32.08
N ARG A 174 13.36 23.96 30.99
CA ARG A 174 13.91 24.60 29.79
C ARG A 174 13.23 25.93 29.49
N SER A 175 13.18 26.81 30.51
CA SER A 175 12.67 28.19 30.44
C SER A 175 13.63 29.12 29.69
N ILE A 176 13.77 28.92 28.38
CA ILE A 176 14.56 29.80 27.51
C ILE A 176 13.64 30.92 27.00
N PRO A 177 13.99 32.19 27.21
CA PRO A 177 13.15 33.29 26.76
C PRO A 177 13.19 33.43 25.24
N PHE A 178 12.02 33.54 24.62
CA PHE A 178 11.84 33.81 23.20
C PHE A 178 10.96 35.03 22.99
N ARG A 179 11.19 35.78 21.91
CA ARG A 179 10.32 36.90 21.52
C ARG A 179 8.89 36.44 21.30
N HIS A 180 8.72 35.40 20.48
CA HIS A 180 7.43 34.80 20.18
C HIS A 180 7.43 33.33 20.59
N ILE A 181 6.40 32.92 21.31
CA ILE A 181 6.16 31.51 21.67
C ILE A 181 4.81 31.09 21.11
N TRP A 182 4.77 29.96 20.43
CA TRP A 182 3.56 29.36 19.86
C TRP A 182 3.30 28.02 20.52
N LEU A 183 2.18 27.88 21.22
CA LEU A 183 1.72 26.62 21.81
C LEU A 183 0.59 26.07 20.95
N LEU A 184 0.82 24.91 20.34
CA LEU A 184 -0.11 24.29 19.41
C LEU A 184 -0.77 23.05 20.04
N GLY A 185 -2.04 22.81 19.71
CA GLY A 185 -2.75 21.61 20.15
C GLY A 185 -3.05 21.57 21.64
N LEU A 186 -3.34 22.72 22.26
CA LEU A 186 -3.75 22.79 23.67
C LEU A 186 -5.24 22.51 23.86
N ASP A 187 -5.72 21.38 23.38
CA ASP A 187 -7.08 20.89 23.65
C ASP A 187 -7.16 20.11 24.99
N ASP A 188 -8.37 19.91 25.52
CA ASP A 188 -8.61 19.27 26.83
C ASP A 188 -8.15 17.81 26.92
N GLN A 189 -8.08 17.10 25.79
CA GLN A 189 -7.64 15.71 25.76
C GLN A 189 -6.12 15.60 25.68
N SER A 190 -5.48 16.55 24.99
CA SER A 190 -4.03 16.56 24.76
C SER A 190 -3.23 17.19 25.89
N TYR A 191 -3.76 18.22 26.56
CA TYR A 191 -3.01 18.98 27.56
C TYR A 191 -3.85 19.39 28.79
N PRO A 192 -3.34 19.20 30.04
CA PRO A 192 -2.09 18.54 30.42
C PRO A 192 -2.03 17.06 30.02
N ARG A 193 -0.82 16.55 29.76
CA ARG A 193 -0.63 15.16 29.32
C ARG A 193 -1.07 14.20 30.41
N ARG A 194 -1.92 13.24 30.05
CA ARG A 194 -2.32 12.15 30.93
C ARG A 194 -1.31 11.02 30.79
N THR A 195 -0.56 10.74 31.84
CA THR A 195 0.27 9.53 31.91
C THR A 195 -0.37 8.57 32.89
N PRO A 196 -0.76 7.35 32.47
CA PRO A 196 -1.22 6.33 33.39
C PRO A 196 -0.09 6.00 34.36
N VAL A 197 -0.37 6.14 35.65
CA VAL A 197 0.54 5.71 36.70
C VAL A 197 0.23 4.23 36.97
N PRO A 198 1.24 3.36 37.14
CA PRO A 198 0.98 1.97 37.47
C PRO A 198 0.28 1.86 38.83
N ASP A 199 -0.76 1.01 38.92
CA ASP A 199 -1.54 0.84 40.17
C ASP A 199 -0.70 0.34 41.36
N PHE A 200 0.47 -0.25 41.08
CA PHE A 200 1.42 -0.70 42.08
C PHE A 200 2.39 0.39 42.57
N ASP A 201 2.30 1.61 42.05
CA ASP A 201 3.10 2.74 42.53
C ASP A 201 2.53 3.26 43.87
N LEU A 202 3.16 2.81 44.96
CA LEU A 202 2.79 3.19 46.32
C LEU A 202 2.99 4.69 46.60
N MET A 203 3.84 5.39 45.83
CA MET A 203 4.08 6.83 46.03
C MET A 203 2.82 7.65 45.77
N GLN A 204 1.95 7.22 44.86
CA GLN A 204 0.70 7.91 44.56
C GLN A 204 -0.24 7.96 45.78
N SER A 205 -0.31 6.88 46.55
CA SER A 205 -1.16 6.80 47.74
C SER A 205 -0.64 7.64 48.91
N ARG A 206 0.63 8.07 48.88
CA ARG A 206 1.33 8.74 49.97
C ARG A 206 2.17 9.91 49.46
N TYR A 207 1.54 10.82 48.73
CA TYR A 207 2.19 12.00 48.17
C TYR A 207 2.96 12.81 49.22
N ARG A 208 4.21 13.18 48.91
CA ARG A 208 5.09 14.02 49.71
C ARG A 208 5.61 15.19 48.88
N PRO A 209 5.94 16.33 49.53
CA PRO A 209 6.67 17.41 48.87
C PRO A 209 7.97 16.89 48.26
N GLY A 210 8.16 17.12 46.96
CA GLY A 210 9.28 16.58 46.16
C GLY A 210 8.90 15.42 45.25
N ASP A 211 7.75 14.77 45.48
CA ASP A 211 7.26 13.74 44.56
C ASP A 211 6.86 14.37 43.22
N ARG A 212 7.37 13.78 42.14
CA ARG A 212 7.14 14.27 40.79
C ARG A 212 5.72 13.94 40.34
N SER A 213 4.99 14.96 39.93
CA SER A 213 3.67 14.79 39.30
C SER A 213 3.75 15.34 37.88
N ARG A 214 3.63 14.47 36.87
CA ARG A 214 3.65 14.90 35.45
C ARG A 214 2.55 15.92 35.14
N ARG A 215 1.40 15.81 35.81
CA ARG A 215 0.32 16.78 35.70
C ARG A 215 0.75 18.16 36.21
N GLU A 216 1.42 18.22 37.36
CA GLU A 216 1.91 19.49 37.89
C GLU A 216 3.10 20.02 37.08
N ASP A 217 4.00 19.16 36.60
CA ASP A 217 5.07 19.52 35.67
C ASP A 217 4.49 20.19 34.42
N ASP A 218 3.43 19.64 33.84
CA ASP A 218 2.77 20.22 32.66
C ASP A 218 2.09 21.56 32.98
N ARG A 219 1.40 21.68 34.12
CA ARG A 219 0.82 22.96 34.56
C ARG A 219 1.90 24.03 34.75
N TYR A 220 3.02 23.63 35.34
CA TYR A 220 4.18 24.50 35.51
C TYR A 220 4.82 24.87 34.17
N LEU A 221 4.90 23.93 33.21
CA LEU A 221 5.40 24.19 31.86
C LEU A 221 4.58 25.24 31.10
N PHE A 222 3.25 25.23 31.26
CA PHE A 222 2.40 26.27 30.68
C PHE A 222 2.75 27.65 31.25
N LEU A 223 2.97 27.71 32.57
CA LEU A 223 3.40 28.94 33.24
C LEU A 223 4.80 29.38 32.79
N GLU A 224 5.74 28.45 32.65
CA GLU A 224 7.08 28.73 32.12
C GLU A 224 7.02 29.31 30.71
N ALA A 225 6.17 28.76 29.84
CA ALA A 225 5.94 29.29 28.49
C ALA A 225 5.37 30.72 28.53
N LEU A 226 4.40 30.97 29.40
CA LEU A 226 3.82 32.31 29.61
C LEU A 226 4.87 33.32 30.09
N LEU A 227 5.73 32.94 31.03
CA LEU A 227 6.77 33.80 31.60
C LEU A 227 7.99 33.99 30.67
N SER A 228 8.20 33.05 29.74
CA SER A 228 9.33 33.08 28.80
C SER A 228 9.03 33.87 27.52
N ALA A 229 7.75 34.06 27.16
CA ALA A 229 7.35 34.88 26.02
C ALA A 229 7.64 36.36 26.30
N ARG A 230 8.45 37.00 25.44
CA ARG A 230 8.88 38.39 25.64
C ARG A 230 8.02 39.42 24.89
N GLU A 231 7.47 39.04 23.74
CA GLU A 231 6.69 39.93 22.89
C GLU A 231 5.31 39.36 22.58
N GLN A 232 5.20 38.05 22.30
CA GLN A 232 3.91 37.42 21.98
C GLN A 232 3.84 35.96 22.43
N LEU A 233 2.70 35.59 23.00
CA LEU A 233 2.28 34.20 23.22
C LEU A 233 1.06 33.92 22.33
N SER A 234 1.21 32.98 21.39
CA SER A 234 0.13 32.46 20.56
C SER A 234 -0.25 31.06 21.03
N ILE A 235 -1.55 30.81 21.21
CA ILE A 235 -2.07 29.50 21.65
C ILE A 235 -3.10 29.04 20.62
N SER A 236 -3.03 27.77 20.22
CA SER A 236 -4.04 27.14 19.38
C SER A 236 -4.48 25.79 19.91
N TRP A 237 -5.72 25.40 19.59
CA TRP A 237 -6.30 24.10 19.86
C TRP A 237 -7.28 23.72 18.75
N VAL A 238 -7.65 22.45 18.68
CA VAL A 238 -8.68 21.99 17.74
C VAL A 238 -10.04 22.18 18.39
N GLY A 239 -10.77 23.22 17.96
CA GLY A 239 -12.06 23.59 18.55
C GLY A 239 -13.26 22.76 18.11
N ARG A 240 -13.15 21.95 17.04
CA ARG A 240 -14.22 21.08 16.54
C ARG A 240 -13.71 19.79 15.91
N ASP A 241 -14.51 18.74 15.93
CA ASP A 241 -14.23 17.51 15.19
C ASP A 241 -14.42 17.71 13.69
N ILE A 242 -13.50 17.17 12.88
CA ILE A 242 -13.56 17.25 11.41
C ILE A 242 -14.69 16.41 10.81
N ARG A 243 -15.17 15.38 11.50
CA ARG A 243 -16.17 14.42 11.00
C ARG A 243 -17.60 14.83 11.38
N ASP A 244 -17.85 15.08 12.66
CA ASP A 244 -19.19 15.35 13.19
C ASP A 244 -19.42 16.80 13.61
N ASN A 245 -18.39 17.66 13.51
CA ASN A 245 -18.44 19.08 13.85
C ASN A 245 -18.85 19.39 15.30
N HIS A 246 -18.77 18.40 16.21
CA HIS A 246 -18.99 18.61 17.63
C HIS A 246 -17.89 19.52 18.22
N GLU A 247 -18.28 20.38 19.16
CA GLU A 247 -17.39 21.33 19.82
C GLU A 247 -16.39 20.63 20.75
N ARG A 248 -15.12 21.00 20.64
CA ARG A 248 -14.04 20.46 21.46
C ARG A 248 -13.47 21.59 22.31
N PRO A 249 -13.53 21.47 23.65
CA PRO A 249 -13.05 22.52 24.52
C PRO A 249 -11.53 22.65 24.45
N ALA A 250 -11.04 23.87 24.65
CA ALA A 250 -9.64 24.11 24.94
C ALA A 250 -9.22 23.45 26.25
N SER A 251 -7.91 23.27 26.43
CA SER A 251 -7.33 22.83 27.69
C SER A 251 -7.80 23.72 28.86
N VAL A 252 -8.04 23.10 30.01
CA VAL A 252 -8.39 23.79 31.26
C VAL A 252 -7.43 24.94 31.57
N LEU A 253 -6.14 24.82 31.23
CA LEU A 253 -5.15 25.86 31.47
C LEU A 253 -5.32 27.09 30.57
N VAL A 254 -5.76 26.87 29.33
CA VAL A 254 -6.09 27.96 28.41
C VAL A 254 -7.32 28.70 28.91
N ASN A 255 -8.37 27.99 29.30
CA ASN A 255 -9.58 28.60 29.86
C ASN A 255 -9.27 29.39 31.15
N GLN A 256 -8.41 28.86 32.03
CA GLN A 256 -7.96 29.59 33.24
C GLN A 256 -7.22 30.89 32.91
N LEU A 257 -6.42 30.91 31.84
CA LEU A 257 -5.74 32.11 31.37
C LEU A 257 -6.73 33.12 30.80
N LEU A 258 -7.68 32.68 29.98
CA LEU A 258 -8.74 33.54 29.43
C LEU A 258 -9.59 34.16 30.55
N ASP A 259 -10.05 33.35 31.50
CA ASP A 259 -10.81 33.81 32.68
C ASP A 259 -10.01 34.82 33.52
N HIS A 260 -8.70 34.61 33.67
CA HIS A 260 -7.84 35.55 34.40
C HIS A 260 -7.76 36.90 33.68
N ILE A 261 -7.66 36.88 32.35
CA ILE A 261 -7.64 38.09 31.53
C ILE A 261 -9.00 38.82 31.61
N ASP A 262 -10.11 38.10 31.56
CA ASP A 262 -11.45 38.70 31.69
C ASP A 262 -11.68 39.39 33.03
N ARG A 263 -11.06 38.87 34.10
CA ARG A 263 -11.15 39.48 35.44
C ARG A 263 -10.28 40.73 35.58
N GLY A 264 -9.14 40.77 34.88
CA GLY A 264 -8.16 41.86 35.01
C GLY A 264 -8.36 43.01 34.02
N TRP A 265 -9.02 42.75 32.88
CA TRP A 265 -9.13 43.69 31.77
C TRP A 265 -10.53 43.72 31.15
N VAL A 266 -10.86 44.82 30.49
CA VAL A 266 -12.12 45.03 29.76
C VAL A 266 -11.86 45.29 28.29
N ASN A 267 -12.75 44.81 27.43
CA ASN A 267 -12.77 45.13 26.00
C ASN A 267 -13.88 46.17 25.75
N GLY A 268 -13.49 47.44 25.71
CA GLY A 268 -14.44 48.55 25.69
C GLY A 268 -15.25 48.57 26.99
N THR A 269 -16.52 48.14 26.92
CA THR A 269 -17.45 48.08 28.06
C THR A 269 -17.72 46.65 28.57
N LYS A 270 -17.19 45.62 27.90
CA LYS A 270 -17.44 44.21 28.25
C LYS A 270 -16.28 43.61 29.04
N THR A 271 -16.60 42.71 29.96
CA THR A 271 -15.64 41.93 30.76
C THR A 271 -15.32 40.59 30.07
N ASP A 272 -14.96 40.65 28.79
CA ASP A 272 -14.64 39.49 27.93
C ASP A 272 -13.31 39.69 27.17
N ALA A 273 -12.37 40.42 27.78
CA ALA A 273 -11.11 40.83 27.15
C ALA A 273 -10.20 39.67 26.72
N GLY A 274 -10.28 38.52 27.40
CA GLY A 274 -9.62 37.27 27.04
C GLY A 274 -10.38 36.56 25.93
N HIS A 275 -11.65 36.23 26.15
CA HIS A 275 -12.44 35.43 25.19
C HIS A 275 -12.63 36.14 23.84
N SER A 276 -12.68 37.47 23.80
CA SER A 276 -12.75 38.23 22.54
C SER A 276 -11.47 38.19 21.69
N ARG A 277 -10.39 37.60 22.21
CA ARG A 277 -9.14 37.36 21.46
C ARG A 277 -9.10 35.98 20.79
N VAL A 278 -10.09 35.13 21.05
CA VAL A 278 -10.21 33.83 20.40
C VAL A 278 -10.69 34.03 18.97
N VAL A 279 -9.98 33.43 18.02
CA VAL A 279 -10.29 33.52 16.59
C VAL A 279 -10.59 32.12 16.08
N ASP A 280 -11.79 31.92 15.55
CA ASP A 280 -12.19 30.66 14.92
C ASP A 280 -11.68 30.62 13.48
N HIS A 281 -10.75 29.71 13.23
CA HIS A 281 -10.20 29.50 11.88
C HIS A 281 -11.10 28.57 11.06
N PRO A 282 -11.41 28.90 9.78
CA PRO A 282 -12.12 28.01 8.87
C PRO A 282 -11.38 26.67 8.65
N LEU A 283 -12.16 25.60 8.42
CA LEU A 283 -11.63 24.24 8.19
C LEU A 283 -10.74 24.15 6.95
N GLN A 284 -11.10 24.85 5.88
CA GLN A 284 -10.39 24.79 4.60
C GLN A 284 -9.41 25.97 4.49
N PRO A 285 -8.16 25.73 4.02
CA PRO A 285 -7.16 26.79 3.86
C PRO A 285 -7.54 27.80 2.76
N PHE A 286 -8.43 27.43 1.84
CA PHE A 286 -8.96 28.26 0.76
C PHE A 286 -10.32 28.89 1.09
N SER A 287 -10.72 28.94 2.37
CA SER A 287 -11.95 29.65 2.76
C SER A 287 -11.89 31.12 2.32
N ALA A 288 -13.02 31.61 1.78
CA ALA A 288 -13.17 33.01 1.38
C ALA A 288 -12.89 33.99 2.53
N ASP A 289 -13.09 33.56 3.78
CA ASP A 289 -12.90 34.40 4.97
C ASP A 289 -11.46 34.91 5.12
N TYR A 290 -10.45 34.16 4.67
CA TYR A 290 -9.04 34.59 4.71
C TYR A 290 -8.69 35.72 3.73
N TYR A 291 -9.60 36.09 2.83
CA TYR A 291 -9.41 37.15 1.83
C TYR A 291 -10.24 38.40 2.11
N ARG A 292 -11.07 38.38 3.15
CA ARG A 292 -11.94 39.52 3.45
C ARG A 292 -11.16 40.60 4.18
N THR A 293 -11.40 41.86 3.80
CA THR A 293 -10.76 43.03 4.42
C THR A 293 -11.44 43.47 5.72
N ASP A 294 -12.63 42.93 6.04
CA ASP A 294 -13.39 43.28 7.24
C ASP A 294 -13.00 42.46 8.49
N GLN A 295 -12.22 41.38 8.32
CA GLN A 295 -11.72 40.54 9.41
C GLN A 295 -10.19 40.44 9.41
N PRO A 296 -9.48 41.45 9.94
CA PRO A 296 -8.01 41.49 9.87
C PRO A 296 -7.31 40.34 10.61
N ALA A 297 -8.01 39.62 11.49
CA ALA A 297 -7.47 38.46 12.20
C ALA A 297 -7.36 37.21 11.31
N LEU A 298 -8.18 37.11 10.25
CA LEU A 298 -8.13 36.00 9.29
C LEU A 298 -7.46 36.49 8.01
N PHE A 299 -6.22 36.06 7.80
CA PHE A 299 -5.47 36.34 6.59
C PHE A 299 -4.63 35.14 6.17
N THR A 300 -4.23 35.10 4.90
CA THR A 300 -3.28 34.12 4.39
C THR A 300 -2.21 34.80 3.53
N TYR A 301 -0.96 34.37 3.69
CA TYR A 301 0.14 34.74 2.79
C TYR A 301 0.24 33.80 1.58
N ASN A 302 -0.53 32.71 1.56
CA ASN A 302 -0.51 31.76 0.45
C ASN A 302 -1.43 32.24 -0.67
N HIS A 303 -0.81 32.63 -1.79
CA HIS A 303 -1.51 33.15 -2.96
C HIS A 303 -2.09 32.06 -3.89
N ASP A 304 -1.66 30.81 -3.75
CA ASP A 304 -2.07 29.71 -4.65
C ASP A 304 -3.58 29.44 -4.57
N TRP A 305 -4.14 29.59 -3.37
CA TRP A 305 -5.56 29.37 -3.10
C TRP A 305 -6.48 30.45 -3.68
N ILE A 306 -5.97 31.67 -3.96
CA ILE A 306 -6.76 32.79 -4.52
C ILE A 306 -7.27 32.47 -5.93
N ALA A 307 -6.54 31.65 -6.69
CA ALA A 307 -6.90 31.30 -8.06
C ALA A 307 -8.11 30.37 -8.13
N THR A 308 -8.31 29.51 -7.13
CA THR A 308 -9.37 28.48 -7.14
C THR A 308 -10.78 29.07 -7.09
N ASP A 309 -10.99 30.13 -6.32
CA ASP A 309 -12.29 30.81 -6.23
C ASP A 309 -12.65 31.59 -7.51
N ARG A 310 -11.63 32.00 -8.29
CA ARG A 310 -11.81 32.72 -9.57
C ARG A 310 -11.88 31.80 -10.79
N ALA A 311 -11.27 30.62 -10.73
CA ALA A 311 -11.15 29.70 -11.86
C ALA A 311 -12.43 28.88 -12.13
N ALA A 312 -13.34 28.77 -11.17
CA ALA A 312 -14.58 27.99 -11.30
C ALA A 312 -15.52 28.48 -12.43
N THR A 313 -15.28 29.66 -13.01
CA THR A 313 -16.23 30.33 -13.91
C THR A 313 -15.92 30.20 -15.41
N LYS A 314 -14.87 29.48 -15.82
CA LYS A 314 -14.57 29.22 -17.24
C LYS A 314 -14.34 27.74 -17.52
N GLN A 315 -15.42 26.96 -17.52
CA GLN A 315 -15.41 25.70 -18.26
C GLN A 315 -15.52 26.03 -19.76
N GLU A 316 -14.39 26.06 -20.45
CA GLU A 316 -14.39 26.05 -21.92
C GLU A 316 -14.93 24.69 -22.39
N LYS A 317 -16.09 24.71 -23.04
CA LYS A 317 -16.63 23.53 -23.71
C LYS A 317 -15.79 23.23 -24.95
N HIS A 318 -14.73 22.46 -24.79
CA HIS A 318 -14.02 21.90 -25.93
C HIS A 318 -14.92 20.85 -26.60
N SER A 319 -15.38 21.16 -27.82
CA SER A 319 -15.99 20.16 -28.68
C SER A 319 -14.88 19.37 -29.37
N PRO A 320 -14.88 18.03 -29.34
CA PRO A 320 -13.85 17.25 -30.02
C PRO A 320 -13.88 17.56 -31.53
N ALA A 321 -12.70 17.59 -32.16
CA ALA A 321 -12.58 17.84 -33.60
C ALA A 321 -13.42 16.85 -34.42
N ALA A 322 -13.91 17.30 -35.59
CA ALA A 322 -14.64 16.47 -36.52
C ALA A 322 -13.80 15.26 -36.97
N LEU A 323 -14.45 14.10 -37.12
CA LEU A 323 -13.81 12.84 -37.48
C LEU A 323 -13.87 12.62 -39.00
N HIS A 324 -12.75 12.14 -39.57
CA HIS A 324 -12.74 11.49 -40.87
C HIS A 324 -12.69 9.97 -40.63
N PRO A 325 -13.63 9.18 -41.18
CA PRO A 325 -13.59 7.74 -41.03
C PRO A 325 -12.33 7.19 -41.71
N PRO A 326 -11.58 6.27 -41.06
CA PRO A 326 -10.47 5.59 -41.72
C PRO A 326 -10.99 4.75 -42.90
N CYS A 327 -10.19 4.67 -43.97
CA CYS A 327 -10.53 3.90 -45.18
C CYS A 327 -10.48 2.39 -44.94
N VAL A 328 -9.64 1.95 -43.99
CA VAL A 328 -9.45 0.54 -43.61
C VAL A 328 -9.64 0.39 -42.11
N ILE A 329 -10.42 -0.60 -41.70
CA ILE A 329 -10.69 -0.92 -40.30
C ILE A 329 -10.36 -2.38 -40.05
N GLU A 330 -9.49 -2.64 -39.07
CA GLU A 330 -9.20 -3.99 -38.60
C GLU A 330 -10.43 -4.61 -37.91
N GLN A 331 -10.69 -5.88 -38.18
CA GLN A 331 -11.83 -6.59 -37.58
C GLN A 331 -11.78 -6.60 -36.04
N ASN A 332 -10.59 -6.73 -35.46
CA ASN A 332 -10.39 -6.69 -34.01
C ASN A 332 -10.77 -5.34 -33.41
N ARG A 333 -10.58 -4.24 -34.14
CA ARG A 333 -10.96 -2.90 -33.72
C ARG A 333 -12.48 -2.75 -33.64
N LEU A 334 -13.20 -3.25 -34.64
CA LEU A 334 -14.67 -3.29 -34.59
C LEU A 334 -15.17 -4.16 -33.44
N ARG A 335 -14.58 -5.33 -33.24
CA ARG A 335 -14.96 -6.23 -32.13
C ARG A 335 -14.80 -5.54 -30.78
N ARG A 336 -13.68 -4.84 -30.55
CA ARG A 336 -13.43 -4.05 -29.34
C ARG A 336 -14.43 -2.89 -29.20
N PHE A 337 -14.68 -2.16 -30.29
CA PHE A 337 -15.63 -1.05 -30.31
C PHE A 337 -17.06 -1.49 -29.97
N PHE A 338 -17.56 -2.57 -30.56
CA PHE A 338 -18.92 -3.06 -30.29
C PHE A 338 -19.05 -3.70 -28.90
N ALA A 339 -17.96 -4.27 -28.36
CA ALA A 339 -17.97 -4.79 -26.99
C ALA A 339 -18.00 -3.65 -25.96
N GLN A 340 -17.18 -2.61 -26.13
CA GLN A 340 -17.03 -1.50 -25.19
C GLN A 340 -16.76 -0.17 -25.92
N PRO A 341 -17.81 0.50 -26.46
CA PRO A 341 -17.62 1.67 -27.33
C PRO A 341 -17.05 2.89 -26.58
N GLY A 342 -17.37 3.05 -25.29
CA GLY A 342 -16.82 4.11 -24.45
C GLY A 342 -15.31 3.96 -24.26
N LEU A 343 -14.84 2.76 -23.90
CA LEU A 343 -13.42 2.48 -23.71
C LEU A 343 -12.64 2.60 -25.04
N ALA A 344 -13.22 2.12 -26.14
CA ALA A 344 -12.67 2.31 -27.47
C ALA A 344 -12.55 3.80 -27.84
N PHE A 345 -13.50 4.65 -27.44
CA PHE A 345 -13.36 6.11 -27.63
C PHE A 345 -12.16 6.67 -26.85
N PHE A 346 -12.00 6.33 -25.56
CA PHE A 346 -10.86 6.82 -24.78
C PHE A 346 -9.50 6.33 -25.35
N GLN A 347 -9.40 5.05 -25.70
CA GLN A 347 -8.17 4.47 -26.22
C GLN A 347 -7.86 4.91 -27.65
N ASP A 348 -8.82 4.79 -28.57
CA ASP A 348 -8.55 5.04 -29.99
C ASP A 348 -8.60 6.53 -30.35
N ARG A 349 -9.44 7.33 -29.67
CA ARG A 349 -9.62 8.76 -29.99
C ARG A 349 -8.77 9.66 -29.10
N LEU A 350 -8.74 9.41 -27.81
CA LEU A 350 -8.03 10.27 -26.86
C LEU A 350 -6.62 9.75 -26.53
N ASN A 351 -6.26 8.55 -27.02
CA ASN A 351 -5.01 7.86 -26.69
C ASN A 351 -4.80 7.75 -25.17
N ILE A 352 -5.91 7.62 -24.43
CA ILE A 352 -5.91 7.40 -23.00
C ILE A 352 -5.91 5.88 -22.82
N PRO A 353 -4.81 5.27 -22.31
CA PRO A 353 -4.78 3.83 -22.08
C PRO A 353 -5.89 3.46 -21.10
N ALA A 354 -6.45 2.24 -21.24
CA ALA A 354 -7.25 1.73 -20.14
C ALA A 354 -6.33 1.59 -18.93
N GLU A 355 -6.75 2.10 -17.79
CA GLU A 355 -6.12 1.72 -16.53
C GLU A 355 -6.29 0.20 -16.42
N TYR A 356 -5.16 -0.51 -16.44
CA TYR A 356 -5.17 -1.89 -16.00
C TYR A 356 -5.45 -1.84 -14.51
N ASP A 357 -6.59 -2.37 -14.08
CA ASP A 357 -6.76 -2.74 -12.68
C ASP A 357 -5.55 -3.60 -12.34
N GLN A 358 -4.73 -3.12 -11.39
CA GLN A 358 -3.75 -4.00 -10.77
C GLN A 358 -4.55 -5.19 -10.25
N PRO A 359 -4.27 -6.42 -10.71
CA PRO A 359 -5.01 -7.58 -10.26
C PRO A 359 -4.96 -7.57 -8.74
N ALA A 360 -6.13 -7.58 -8.10
CA ALA A 360 -6.22 -7.55 -6.64
C ALA A 360 -5.29 -8.64 -6.10
N HIS A 361 -4.30 -8.24 -5.31
CA HIS A 361 -3.46 -9.20 -4.61
C HIS A 361 -4.38 -10.00 -3.70
N LEU A 362 -4.50 -11.29 -3.97
CA LEU A 362 -5.23 -12.18 -3.09
C LEU A 362 -4.37 -12.38 -1.84
N ASP A 363 -4.91 -12.02 -0.68
CA ASP A 363 -4.27 -12.26 0.61
C ASP A 363 -4.18 -13.77 0.92
N ASP A 364 -5.06 -14.55 0.29
CA ASP A 364 -5.27 -15.97 0.55
C ASP A 364 -5.10 -16.85 -0.70
N GLU A 365 -4.78 -18.11 -0.46
CA GLU A 365 -4.83 -19.18 -1.46
C GLU A 365 -6.25 -19.41 -1.98
N PRO A 366 -6.43 -19.86 -3.24
CA PRO A 366 -7.76 -20.05 -3.81
C PRO A 366 -8.53 -21.12 -3.04
N PHE A 367 -9.59 -20.73 -2.33
CA PHE A 367 -10.44 -21.67 -1.59
C PHE A 367 -11.67 -22.11 -2.39
N MET A 368 -12.28 -21.19 -3.15
CA MET A 368 -13.51 -21.42 -3.93
C MET A 368 -13.46 -20.67 -5.27
N PRO A 369 -12.71 -21.15 -6.28
CA PRO A 369 -12.68 -20.52 -7.61
C PRO A 369 -13.95 -20.80 -8.44
N THR A 370 -15.10 -21.09 -7.82
CA THR A 370 -16.37 -21.36 -8.52
C THR A 370 -17.12 -20.10 -8.95
N ALA A 371 -16.86 -18.95 -8.31
CA ALA A 371 -17.61 -17.73 -8.52
C ALA A 371 -16.77 -16.67 -9.27
N GLY A 372 -17.38 -15.96 -10.22
CA GLY A 372 -16.75 -14.83 -10.90
C GLY A 372 -15.78 -15.20 -12.02
N LEU A 373 -14.76 -14.36 -12.21
CA LEU A 373 -13.82 -14.44 -13.34
C LEU A 373 -12.89 -15.66 -13.26
N ASP A 374 -12.47 -16.08 -12.07
CA ASP A 374 -11.54 -17.21 -11.92
C ASP A 374 -12.16 -18.52 -12.39
N GLY A 375 -13.41 -18.77 -12.01
CA GLY A 375 -14.16 -19.93 -12.49
C GLY A 375 -14.41 -19.89 -13.99
N HIS A 376 -14.63 -18.69 -14.55
CA HIS A 376 -14.72 -18.51 -15.99
C HIS A 376 -13.38 -18.79 -16.69
N ALA A 377 -12.26 -18.28 -16.17
CA ALA A 377 -10.92 -18.48 -16.72
C ALA A 377 -10.53 -19.97 -16.72
N ILE A 378 -10.84 -20.71 -15.64
CA ILE A 378 -10.62 -22.16 -15.58
C ILE A 378 -11.45 -22.88 -16.66
N LYS A 379 -12.74 -22.57 -16.81
CA LYS A 379 -13.61 -23.17 -17.85
C LYS A 379 -13.10 -22.85 -19.24
N GLN A 380 -12.79 -21.57 -19.49
CA GLN A 380 -12.31 -21.10 -20.78
C GLN A 380 -11.02 -21.81 -21.17
N ARG A 381 -10.09 -21.99 -20.22
CA ARG A 381 -8.85 -22.71 -20.45
C ARG A 381 -9.05 -24.19 -20.76
N LEU A 382 -9.92 -24.88 -20.01
CA LEU A 382 -10.29 -26.27 -20.29
C LEU A 382 -10.84 -26.42 -21.72
N VAL A 383 -11.76 -25.54 -22.12
CA VAL A 383 -12.37 -25.56 -23.46
C VAL A 383 -11.34 -25.19 -24.54
N SER A 384 -10.60 -24.10 -24.37
CA SER A 384 -9.71 -23.57 -25.40
C SER A 384 -8.58 -24.53 -25.75
N GLU A 385 -8.03 -25.22 -24.75
CA GLU A 385 -6.94 -26.17 -24.99
C GLU A 385 -7.42 -27.45 -25.68
N ILE A 386 -8.63 -27.92 -25.36
CA ILE A 386 -9.23 -29.07 -26.05
C ILE A 386 -9.56 -28.68 -27.49
N VAL A 387 -10.19 -27.53 -27.71
CA VAL A 387 -10.48 -27.01 -29.06
C VAL A 387 -9.20 -26.81 -29.86
N ALA A 388 -8.11 -26.32 -29.25
CA ALA A 388 -6.82 -26.18 -29.92
C ALA A 388 -6.22 -27.53 -30.33
N LYS A 389 -6.35 -28.57 -29.49
CA LYS A 389 -5.92 -29.94 -29.81
C LYS A 389 -6.76 -30.59 -30.91
N LEU A 390 -8.06 -30.30 -30.95
CA LEU A 390 -8.99 -30.84 -31.96
C LEU A 390 -8.88 -30.12 -33.32
N GLY A 391 -8.38 -28.88 -33.34
CA GLY A 391 -8.26 -28.07 -34.55
C GLY A 391 -9.62 -27.60 -35.10
N ARG A 392 -9.59 -26.71 -36.09
CA ARG A 392 -10.80 -26.23 -36.80
C ARG A 392 -11.21 -27.09 -38.00
N HIS A 393 -10.35 -28.03 -38.41
CA HIS A 393 -10.61 -28.97 -39.50
C HIS A 393 -10.55 -30.39 -38.95
N PRO A 394 -11.63 -31.19 -39.07
CA PRO A 394 -11.62 -32.58 -38.64
C PRO A 394 -10.70 -33.37 -39.57
N ASP A 395 -9.49 -33.65 -39.11
CA ASP A 395 -8.64 -34.67 -39.70
C ASP A 395 -9.32 -36.04 -39.48
N PRO A 396 -9.14 -37.08 -40.34
CA PRO A 396 -9.74 -38.40 -40.13
C PRO A 396 -9.32 -39.07 -38.80
N SER A 397 -8.32 -38.53 -38.13
CA SER A 397 -7.89 -38.86 -36.76
C SER A 397 -8.85 -38.34 -35.67
N ALA A 398 -9.69 -37.33 -35.96
CA ALA A 398 -10.73 -36.80 -35.07
C ALA A 398 -11.78 -37.87 -34.69
N ALA A 399 -12.04 -38.84 -35.57
CA ALA A 399 -12.92 -39.98 -35.29
C ALA A 399 -12.43 -40.86 -34.12
N ARG A 400 -11.12 -40.92 -33.86
CA ARG A 400 -10.53 -41.60 -32.68
C ARG A 400 -10.51 -40.71 -31.43
N MET A 401 -10.52 -39.38 -31.61
CA MET A 401 -10.58 -38.39 -30.53
C MET A 401 -12.01 -38.17 -29.99
N LEU A 402 -13.02 -38.67 -30.70
CA LEU A 402 -14.43 -38.68 -30.31
C LEU A 402 -14.80 -39.83 -29.34
N GLU A 403 -13.85 -40.68 -28.93
CA GLU A 403 -14.11 -41.65 -27.86
C GLU A 403 -14.26 -40.92 -26.50
N PRO A 404 -15.31 -41.21 -25.70
CA PRO A 404 -15.50 -40.60 -24.38
C PRO A 404 -14.27 -40.77 -23.45
N SER A 405 -13.51 -41.84 -23.65
CA SER A 405 -12.27 -42.15 -22.93
C SER A 405 -11.15 -41.14 -23.18
N TRP A 406 -11.03 -40.62 -24.41
CA TRP A 406 -10.00 -39.65 -24.78
C TRP A 406 -10.26 -38.30 -24.13
N LEU A 407 -11.49 -37.80 -24.23
CA LEU A 407 -11.90 -36.53 -23.64
C LEU A 407 -11.69 -36.52 -22.12
N ASP A 408 -12.02 -37.62 -21.45
CA ASP A 408 -11.83 -37.79 -20.01
C ASP A 408 -10.36 -37.78 -19.60
N ASN A 409 -9.50 -38.42 -20.40
CA ASN A 409 -8.06 -38.40 -20.18
C ASN A 409 -7.49 -36.99 -20.36
N GLN A 410 -7.89 -36.28 -21.42
CA GLN A 410 -7.41 -34.92 -21.70
C GLN A 410 -7.87 -33.91 -20.64
N LEU A 411 -9.14 -33.96 -20.24
CA LEU A 411 -9.65 -33.13 -19.15
C LEU A 411 -8.92 -33.42 -17.83
N THR A 412 -8.59 -34.68 -17.56
CA THR A 412 -7.86 -35.07 -16.35
C THR A 412 -6.41 -34.58 -16.38
N GLU A 413 -5.76 -34.60 -17.53
CA GLU A 413 -4.41 -34.07 -17.74
C GLU A 413 -4.37 -32.54 -17.54
N ILE A 414 -5.28 -31.81 -18.17
CA ILE A 414 -5.39 -30.34 -18.00
C ILE A 414 -5.71 -30.01 -16.53
N TRP A 415 -6.58 -30.79 -15.88
CA TRP A 415 -6.92 -30.61 -14.47
C TRP A 415 -5.71 -30.82 -13.55
N ARG A 416 -4.89 -31.85 -13.81
CA ARG A 416 -3.63 -32.07 -13.07
C ARG A 416 -2.69 -30.88 -13.25
N ARG A 417 -2.60 -30.34 -14.46
CA ARG A 417 -1.79 -29.16 -14.74
C ARG A 417 -2.26 -27.93 -13.97
N LEU A 418 -3.56 -27.62 -14.02
CA LEU A 418 -4.15 -26.52 -13.25
C LEU A 418 -3.88 -26.67 -11.74
N LYS A 419 -3.89 -27.90 -11.23
CA LYS A 419 -3.54 -28.19 -9.84
C LYS A 419 -2.07 -27.90 -9.53
N GLY A 420 -1.14 -28.35 -10.36
CA GLY A 420 0.29 -28.10 -10.15
C GLY A 420 0.70 -26.65 -10.44
N GLU A 421 -0.16 -25.87 -11.10
CA GLU A 421 -0.05 -24.42 -11.22
C GLU A 421 -0.61 -23.66 -9.99
N GLY A 422 -1.19 -24.34 -9.00
CA GLY A 422 -1.73 -23.71 -7.79
C GLY A 422 -3.01 -22.89 -8.03
N LEU A 423 -3.68 -23.05 -9.18
CA LEU A 423 -4.92 -22.33 -9.51
C LEU A 423 -6.17 -22.99 -8.91
N LEU A 424 -6.04 -24.20 -8.38
CA LEU A 424 -7.12 -24.98 -7.81
C LEU A 424 -7.04 -25.01 -6.28
N PRO A 425 -8.18 -25.14 -5.58
CA PRO A 425 -8.19 -25.26 -4.14
C PRO A 425 -7.60 -26.59 -3.70
N PHE A 426 -7.25 -26.68 -2.42
CA PHE A 426 -6.76 -27.93 -1.85
C PHE A 426 -7.84 -29.01 -1.74
N ALA A 427 -7.40 -30.27 -1.68
CA ALA A 427 -8.28 -31.38 -1.35
C ALA A 427 -8.86 -31.19 0.07
N PRO A 428 -10.15 -31.49 0.31
CA PRO A 428 -11.10 -32.15 -0.60
C PRO A 428 -11.86 -31.22 -1.55
N PHE A 429 -11.76 -29.90 -1.41
CA PHE A 429 -12.54 -28.93 -2.20
C PHE A 429 -12.23 -29.00 -3.70
N GLU A 430 -11.00 -29.33 -4.06
CA GLU A 430 -10.59 -29.65 -5.44
C GLU A 430 -11.53 -30.67 -6.10
N GLN A 431 -11.88 -31.73 -5.38
CA GLN A 431 -12.68 -32.83 -5.91
C GLN A 431 -14.14 -32.40 -6.13
N ILE A 432 -14.67 -31.58 -5.22
CA ILE A 432 -16.00 -31.00 -5.33
C ILE A 432 -16.06 -30.10 -6.56
N LEU A 433 -15.05 -29.23 -6.73
CA LEU A 433 -14.92 -28.37 -7.89
C LEU A 433 -14.86 -29.18 -9.20
N LYS A 434 -14.05 -30.24 -9.21
CA LYS A 434 -13.93 -31.16 -10.36
C LYS A 434 -15.28 -31.78 -10.73
N GLN A 435 -16.03 -32.25 -9.74
CA GLN A 435 -17.34 -32.87 -9.92
C GLN A 435 -18.40 -31.87 -10.43
N GLN A 436 -18.30 -30.60 -10.05
CA GLN A 436 -19.23 -29.55 -10.51
C GLN A 436 -18.88 -29.01 -11.90
N MET A 437 -17.59 -28.80 -12.19
CA MET A 437 -17.15 -28.12 -13.41
C MET A 437 -17.04 -29.04 -14.62
N LEU A 438 -16.48 -30.24 -14.46
CA LEU A 438 -16.24 -31.13 -15.60
C LEU A 438 -17.52 -31.52 -16.35
N PRO A 439 -18.67 -31.83 -15.72
CA PRO A 439 -19.89 -32.13 -16.46
C PRO A 439 -20.37 -30.97 -17.33
N VAL A 440 -20.25 -29.73 -16.84
CA VAL A 440 -20.63 -28.52 -17.59
C VAL A 440 -19.73 -28.33 -18.80
N VAL A 441 -18.41 -28.48 -18.62
CA VAL A 441 -17.44 -28.37 -19.72
C VAL A 441 -17.63 -29.47 -20.75
N LYS A 442 -17.88 -30.71 -20.31
CA LYS A 442 -18.18 -31.84 -21.21
C LYS A 442 -19.42 -31.58 -22.05
N SER A 443 -20.53 -31.16 -21.42
CA SER A 443 -21.75 -30.82 -22.15
C SER A 443 -21.53 -29.75 -23.23
N LEU A 444 -20.74 -28.71 -22.92
CA LEU A 444 -20.41 -27.66 -23.89
C LEU A 444 -19.55 -28.18 -25.06
N LEU A 445 -18.62 -29.08 -24.79
CA LEU A 445 -17.78 -29.69 -25.81
C LEU A 445 -18.57 -30.69 -26.66
N ASP A 446 -19.48 -31.45 -26.07
CA ASP A 446 -20.39 -32.35 -26.79
C ASP A 446 -21.31 -31.57 -27.73
N ASP A 447 -21.88 -30.44 -27.27
CA ASP A 447 -22.67 -29.54 -28.11
C ASP A 447 -21.83 -28.96 -29.26
N TRP A 448 -20.58 -28.55 -28.97
CA TRP A 448 -19.66 -28.01 -29.98
C TRP A 448 -19.28 -29.07 -31.04
N LEU A 449 -19.00 -30.31 -30.62
CA LEU A 449 -18.73 -31.44 -31.51
C LEU A 449 -19.96 -31.82 -32.34
N GLY A 450 -21.16 -31.80 -31.73
CA GLY A 450 -22.42 -32.00 -32.43
C GLY A 450 -22.62 -30.97 -33.55
N LEU A 451 -22.39 -29.69 -33.26
CA LEU A 451 -22.46 -28.61 -34.25
C LEU A 451 -21.41 -28.74 -35.34
N LEU A 452 -20.18 -29.16 -35.02
CA LEU A 452 -19.14 -29.43 -36.02
C LEU A 452 -19.52 -30.56 -36.97
N SER A 453 -20.09 -31.65 -36.44
CA SER A 453 -20.53 -32.80 -37.26
C SER A 453 -21.65 -32.43 -38.25
N LEU A 454 -22.54 -31.51 -37.86
CA LEU A 454 -23.56 -30.95 -38.76
C LEU A 454 -22.95 -30.08 -39.86
N ALA A 455 -21.78 -29.50 -39.58
CA ALA A 455 -21.14 -28.53 -40.43
C ALA A 455 -20.14 -29.12 -41.44
N GLU A 456 -19.79 -30.41 -41.35
CA GLU A 456 -19.11 -31.12 -42.45
C GLU A 456 -19.90 -31.07 -43.77
N ASN A 457 -21.21 -30.81 -43.71
CA ASN A 457 -22.09 -30.63 -44.87
C ASN A 457 -22.23 -29.17 -45.36
N HIS A 458 -21.59 -28.20 -44.70
CA HIS A 458 -21.68 -26.78 -45.05
C HIS A 458 -20.29 -26.16 -45.23
N THR A 459 -20.05 -25.54 -46.40
CA THR A 459 -18.84 -24.75 -46.64
C THR A 459 -18.84 -23.52 -45.74
N TRP A 460 -18.07 -23.56 -44.66
CA TRP A 460 -17.77 -22.36 -43.88
C TRP A 460 -16.98 -21.38 -44.74
N LEU A 461 -17.52 -20.18 -44.95
CA LEU A 461 -16.73 -19.04 -45.36
C LEU A 461 -15.84 -18.65 -44.18
N SER A 462 -14.65 -19.27 -44.11
CA SER A 462 -13.55 -18.72 -43.32
C SER A 462 -13.16 -17.42 -44.00
N LEU A 463 -13.66 -16.28 -43.52
CA LEU A 463 -13.23 -14.97 -43.97
C LEU A 463 -11.76 -14.81 -43.55
N PRO A 464 -10.79 -14.84 -44.49
CA PRO A 464 -9.37 -14.74 -44.14
C PRO A 464 -8.95 -13.28 -43.96
N ALA A 465 -9.86 -12.32 -44.16
CA ALA A 465 -9.56 -10.91 -44.20
C ALA A 465 -9.54 -10.30 -42.79
N ASP A 466 -8.33 -9.97 -42.31
CA ASP A 466 -8.13 -9.20 -41.08
C ASP A 466 -8.56 -7.72 -41.21
N GLN A 467 -8.74 -7.26 -42.46
CA GLN A 467 -9.02 -5.86 -42.81
C GLN A 467 -10.34 -5.72 -43.58
N LEU A 468 -11.12 -4.70 -43.22
CA LEU A 468 -12.37 -4.32 -43.88
C LEU A 468 -12.18 -2.93 -44.50
N GLU A 469 -12.49 -2.79 -45.78
CA GLU A 469 -12.50 -1.50 -46.46
C GLU A 469 -13.85 -0.81 -46.34
N LEU A 470 -13.85 0.49 -46.09
CA LEU A 470 -15.06 1.27 -45.90
C LEU A 470 -15.47 1.93 -47.23
N GLY A 471 -16.43 1.33 -47.94
CA GLY A 471 -17.10 1.94 -49.09
C GLY A 471 -18.14 2.98 -48.66
N GLU A 472 -18.67 3.75 -49.62
CA GLU A 472 -19.60 4.88 -49.33
C GLU A 472 -20.84 4.50 -48.49
N THR A 473 -21.29 3.23 -48.55
CA THR A 473 -22.44 2.72 -47.78
C THR A 473 -22.29 1.27 -47.30
N ARG A 474 -21.15 0.61 -47.54
CA ARG A 474 -20.95 -0.82 -47.27
C ARG A 474 -19.52 -1.07 -46.79
N LEU A 475 -19.37 -2.01 -45.85
CA LEU A 475 -18.07 -2.60 -45.52
C LEU A 475 -17.76 -3.67 -46.57
N LEU A 476 -16.66 -3.52 -47.27
CA LEU A 476 -16.15 -4.48 -48.25
C LEU A 476 -15.10 -5.36 -47.56
N LEU A 477 -15.25 -6.67 -47.71
CA LEU A 477 -14.23 -7.63 -47.32
C LEU A 477 -13.25 -7.74 -48.47
N ASP A 478 -12.00 -7.33 -48.25
CA ASP A 478 -10.95 -7.53 -49.24
C ASP A 478 -10.50 -8.99 -49.15
N SER A 479 -11.10 -9.86 -49.96
CA SER A 479 -10.70 -11.27 -50.04
C SER A 479 -9.43 -11.36 -50.89
N VAL A 480 -8.27 -11.26 -50.25
CA VAL A 480 -7.04 -11.73 -50.88
C VAL A 480 -7.05 -13.26 -50.82
N HIS A 481 -7.41 -13.83 -51.98
CA HIS A 481 -7.53 -15.24 -52.38
C HIS A 481 -8.83 -15.99 -52.09
#